data_AF-A0A944U5H6-F1
#
_entry.id   AF-A0A944U5H6-F1
#
_cell.length_a   1.000
_cell.length_b   1.000
_cell.length_c   1.000
_cell.angle_alpha   90.00
_cell.angle_beta   90.00
_cell.angle_gamma   90.00
#
_symmetry.space_group_name_H-M   'P 1'
#
loop_
_entity.id
_entity.type
_entity.pdbx_description
1 polymer ?
#
loop_
_entity_poly.entity_id
_entity_poly.type
_entity_poly.pdbx_seq_one_letter_code
_entity_poly.pdbx_strand_id
1 'polypeptide(L)'
;MKNRPSFIWLLVSMAIVTPIVGGIAFGGSLLASITSLDSGTTPILAPCTPDDTRYANLFFQRTPIENWPDQYHGMVNNSIEESLESSANLECDSETSPFPKPTRTIEAIARNLPPWGTIEAQDQLTFQDSGLVLLELLRVYECALYDYKNFIRQHATNEKIEEVNQGNLSIDVLSKWTYGQREKEIQPILSMLEIELATARPSLEKALSILAGASRLQLLDGELQCLQGASLDIRNGFSLAAEASACLPRIWDSRDVLRDIDQTFYVPNATP
;
A
#
# COMPACT_ATOMS: atom_id res chain seq x y z
N MET A 1 -55.11 -7.38 -48.56
CA MET A 1 -53.77 -6.78 -48.40
C MET A 1 -53.94 -5.34 -47.91
N LYS A 2 -53.30 -5.02 -46.77
CA LYS A 2 -52.95 -3.70 -46.15
C LYS A 2 -54.07 -2.63 -46.01
N ASN A 3 -54.63 -2.42 -44.80
CA ASN A 3 -54.17 -1.53 -43.68
C ASN A 3 -54.13 -0.05 -44.06
N ARG A 4 -54.69 0.94 -43.33
CA ARG A 4 -55.49 1.12 -42.08
C ARG A 4 -56.09 2.55 -42.17
N PRO A 5 -57.08 2.92 -41.33
CA PRO A 5 -56.98 4.24 -40.69
C PRO A 5 -57.20 4.19 -39.17
N SER A 6 -56.45 5.06 -38.48
CA SER A 6 -56.53 5.31 -37.04
C SER A 6 -57.77 6.15 -36.70
N PHE A 7 -58.51 5.74 -35.67
CA PHE A 7 -59.65 6.45 -35.09
C PHE A 7 -59.26 6.96 -33.70
N ILE A 8 -59.41 8.27 -33.49
CA ILE A 8 -59.29 8.96 -32.19
C ILE A 8 -60.71 9.32 -31.76
N TRP A 9 -61.16 8.87 -30.57
CA TRP A 9 -62.37 9.36 -29.91
C TRP A 9 -62.18 9.47 -28.38
N LEU A 10 -62.26 10.73 -27.91
CA LEU A 10 -63.08 11.27 -26.82
C LEU A 10 -63.32 10.48 -25.49
N LEU A 11 -62.83 11.10 -24.40
CA LEU A 11 -63.48 11.44 -23.11
C LEU A 11 -64.75 10.70 -22.67
N VAL A 12 -64.75 10.10 -21.46
CA VAL A 12 -65.85 10.15 -20.46
C VAL A 12 -65.31 10.00 -19.03
N SER A 13 -65.84 10.84 -18.13
CA SER A 13 -65.60 10.95 -16.67
C SER A 13 -66.16 9.79 -15.83
N MET A 14 -65.56 9.51 -14.66
CA MET A 14 -66.33 9.28 -13.42
C MET A 14 -65.44 9.31 -12.17
N ALA A 15 -65.80 10.16 -11.20
CA ALA A 15 -65.26 10.20 -9.85
C ALA A 15 -66.35 9.70 -8.88
N ILE A 16 -66.04 8.75 -7.99
CA ILE A 16 -66.86 8.42 -6.80
C ILE A 16 -65.96 8.00 -5.60
N VAL A 17 -65.88 8.90 -4.60
CA VAL A 17 -66.07 8.75 -3.14
C VAL A 17 -65.23 7.74 -2.30
N THR A 18 -64.53 8.28 -1.29
CA THR A 18 -63.85 7.65 -0.12
C THR A 18 -64.79 6.97 0.89
N PRO A 19 -64.28 6.07 1.76
CA PRO A 19 -64.19 6.47 3.18
C PRO A 19 -62.92 6.01 3.93
N ILE A 20 -62.60 6.80 4.95
CA ILE A 20 -61.55 6.70 5.97
C ILE A 20 -61.95 5.66 7.04
N VAL A 21 -61.07 4.72 7.42
CA VAL A 21 -60.81 4.18 8.78
C VAL A 21 -59.46 3.42 8.67
N GLY A 22 -58.33 3.91 9.20
CA GLY A 22 -57.96 3.83 10.61
C GLY A 22 -57.10 2.58 10.86
N GLY A 23 -55.76 2.73 10.85
CA GLY A 23 -54.83 1.60 11.03
C GLY A 23 -53.36 2.00 11.15
N ILE A 24 -53.02 2.68 12.26
CA ILE A 24 -51.74 2.65 12.99
C ILE A 24 -50.44 2.66 12.16
N ALA A 25 -49.85 3.85 12.03
CA ALA A 25 -48.43 4.02 11.70
C ALA A 25 -47.58 3.46 12.86
N PHE A 26 -46.94 2.30 12.64
CA PHE A 26 -45.73 1.96 13.37
C PHE A 26 -44.60 2.82 12.81
N GLY A 27 -44.44 4.01 13.41
CA GLY A 27 -43.29 4.87 13.24
C GLY A 27 -42.04 4.21 13.81
N GLY A 28 -41.46 3.30 13.02
CA GLY A 28 -40.07 2.88 13.12
C GLY A 28 -39.23 3.75 12.20
N SER A 29 -39.09 5.03 12.53
CA SER A 29 -38.16 5.94 11.86
C SER A 29 -37.61 6.92 12.89
N LEU A 30 -36.90 6.36 13.86
CA LEU A 30 -35.88 7.04 14.63
C LEU A 30 -34.62 6.22 14.41
N LEU A 31 -33.83 6.58 13.39
CA LEU A 31 -32.40 6.30 13.19
C LEU A 31 -31.91 6.70 11.77
N ALA A 32 -32.75 7.29 10.92
CA ALA A 32 -32.28 8.01 9.73
C ALA A 32 -31.92 9.46 10.10
N SER A 33 -30.70 9.65 10.62
CA SER A 33 -29.88 10.87 10.48
C SER A 33 -28.71 10.80 11.46
N ILE A 34 -27.68 10.03 11.12
CA ILE A 34 -26.32 10.46 11.41
C ILE A 34 -25.79 10.95 10.06
N THR A 35 -26.08 12.21 9.78
CA THR A 35 -25.51 12.92 8.65
C THR A 35 -23.99 12.87 8.75
N SER A 36 -23.37 12.50 7.64
CA SER A 36 -21.98 12.76 7.26
C SER A 36 -21.31 13.84 8.11
N LEU A 37 -20.31 13.44 8.90
CA LEU A 37 -19.21 14.33 9.22
C LEU A 37 -18.26 14.32 8.01
N ASP A 38 -18.50 15.24 7.07
CA ASP A 38 -17.42 15.77 6.25
C ASP A 38 -16.82 16.95 7.02
N SER A 39 -15.66 16.73 7.66
CA SER A 39 -14.85 17.79 8.28
C SER A 39 -13.57 17.20 8.87
N GLY A 40 -12.50 17.13 8.09
CA GLY A 40 -11.13 17.28 8.58
C GLY A 40 -10.60 16.29 9.64
N THR A 41 -11.25 15.14 9.84
CA THR A 41 -10.73 14.10 10.72
C THR A 41 -9.58 13.40 10.02
N THR A 42 -8.39 13.44 10.62
CA THR A 42 -7.22 12.65 10.20
C THR A 42 -7.65 11.25 9.76
N PRO A 43 -7.27 10.78 8.56
CA PRO A 43 -7.79 9.55 7.96
C PRO A 43 -7.59 8.30 8.85
N ILE A 44 -6.63 8.36 9.77
CA ILE A 44 -6.28 7.33 10.78
C ILE A 44 -7.44 7.00 11.74
N LEU A 45 -8.42 7.91 11.94
CA LEU A 45 -9.53 7.74 12.89
C LEU A 45 -10.91 7.71 12.22
N ALA A 46 -10.96 7.63 10.89
CA ALA A 46 -12.23 7.56 10.19
C ALA A 46 -12.95 6.22 10.46
N PRO A 47 -14.31 6.23 10.57
CA PRO A 47 -15.08 4.99 10.64
C PRO A 47 -14.80 4.14 9.40
N CYS A 48 -14.62 2.85 9.63
CA CYS A 48 -14.16 1.89 8.63
C CYS A 48 -15.29 0.92 8.32
N THR A 49 -16.20 1.33 7.43
CA THR A 49 -17.20 0.41 6.87
C THR A 49 -16.64 -0.21 5.58
N PRO A 50 -16.82 -1.52 5.33
CA PRO A 50 -16.40 -2.18 4.08
C PRO A 50 -16.98 -1.51 2.82
N ASP A 51 -18.19 -0.96 2.95
CA ASP A 51 -18.93 -0.28 1.88
C ASP A 51 -18.54 1.19 1.70
N ASP A 52 -17.55 1.66 2.46
CA ASP A 52 -17.06 3.02 2.29
C ASP A 52 -16.38 3.16 0.92
N THR A 53 -16.84 4.15 0.15
CA THR A 53 -16.26 4.53 -1.15
C THR A 53 -14.76 4.78 -1.10
N ARG A 54 -14.22 5.20 0.06
CA ARG A 54 -12.79 5.43 0.28
C ARG A 54 -11.96 4.15 0.22
N TYR A 55 -12.58 3.01 0.51
CA TYR A 55 -11.96 1.68 0.50
C TYR A 55 -12.44 0.81 -0.66
N ALA A 56 -13.20 1.36 -1.61
CA ALA A 56 -13.79 0.61 -2.73
C ALA A 56 -12.77 -0.11 -3.62
N ASN A 57 -11.52 0.38 -3.63
CA ASN A 57 -10.45 -0.24 -4.40
C ASN A 57 -9.78 -1.43 -3.69
N LEU A 58 -10.09 -1.68 -2.42
CA LEU A 58 -9.62 -2.87 -1.69
C LEU A 58 -10.42 -4.12 -2.11
N PHE A 59 -9.91 -5.30 -1.75
CA PHE A 59 -10.47 -6.58 -2.19
C PHE A 59 -11.84 -6.89 -1.59
N PHE A 60 -12.24 -6.22 -0.49
CA PHE A 60 -13.49 -6.46 0.23
C PHE A 60 -14.74 -6.52 -0.65
N GLN A 61 -14.84 -5.64 -1.66
CA GLN A 61 -16.02 -5.55 -2.54
C GLN A 61 -15.97 -6.54 -3.72
N ARG A 62 -14.81 -7.11 -4.01
CA ARG A 62 -14.58 -7.94 -5.22
C ARG A 62 -14.48 -9.42 -4.92
N THR A 63 -14.15 -9.77 -3.68
CA THR A 63 -13.89 -11.16 -3.28
C THR A 63 -14.83 -11.58 -2.16
N PRO A 64 -15.30 -12.84 -2.16
CA PRO A 64 -16.11 -13.36 -1.06
C PRO A 64 -15.25 -13.49 0.21
N ILE A 65 -15.91 -13.49 1.37
CA ILE A 65 -15.28 -13.41 2.70
C ILE A 65 -14.26 -14.52 2.95
N GLU A 66 -14.47 -15.70 2.38
CA GLU A 66 -13.59 -16.86 2.51
C GLU A 66 -12.20 -16.61 1.93
N ASN A 67 -12.09 -15.72 0.95
CA ASN A 67 -10.83 -15.39 0.28
C ASN A 67 -10.12 -14.19 0.92
N TRP A 68 -10.76 -13.48 1.86
CA TRP A 68 -10.18 -12.29 2.48
C TRP A 68 -8.89 -12.59 3.25
N PRO A 69 -8.80 -13.68 4.06
CA PRO A 69 -7.56 -14.01 4.75
C PRO A 69 -6.39 -14.24 3.80
N ASP A 70 -6.61 -14.99 2.71
CA ASP A 70 -5.58 -15.27 1.72
C ASP A 70 -5.09 -13.99 1.01
N GLN A 71 -6.00 -13.08 0.68
CA GLN A 71 -5.66 -11.80 0.07
C GLN A 71 -4.86 -10.92 1.03
N TYR A 72 -5.33 -10.79 2.28
CA TYR A 72 -4.65 -9.99 3.30
C TYR A 72 -3.25 -10.53 3.61
N HIS A 73 -3.15 -11.82 3.96
CA HIS A 73 -1.88 -12.44 4.28
C HIS A 73 -0.95 -12.51 3.08
N GLY A 74 -1.46 -12.71 1.87
CA GLY A 74 -0.69 -12.65 0.64
C GLY A 74 -0.09 -11.27 0.39
N MET A 75 -0.87 -10.19 0.55
CA MET A 75 -0.36 -8.82 0.41
C MET A 75 0.72 -8.51 1.46
N VAL A 76 0.49 -8.89 2.71
CA VAL A 76 1.46 -8.71 3.80
C VAL A 76 2.74 -9.51 3.50
N ASN A 77 2.64 -10.78 3.17
CA ASN A 77 3.79 -11.64 2.88
C ASN A 77 4.62 -11.10 1.71
N ASN A 78 3.98 -10.78 0.58
CA ASN A 78 4.64 -10.22 -0.60
C ASN A 78 5.35 -8.90 -0.27
N SER A 79 4.72 -8.05 0.55
CA SER A 79 5.33 -6.77 0.95
C SER A 79 6.60 -6.96 1.80
N ILE A 80 6.61 -7.98 2.67
CA ILE A 80 7.76 -8.30 3.52
C ILE A 80 8.86 -8.92 2.68
N GLU A 81 8.53 -9.91 1.84
CA GLU A 81 9.50 -10.57 0.96
C GLU A 81 10.17 -9.57 0.02
N GLU A 82 9.38 -8.71 -0.66
CA GLU A 82 9.93 -7.67 -1.54
C GLU A 82 10.81 -6.67 -0.75
N SER A 83 10.44 -6.35 0.50
CA SER A 83 11.23 -5.45 1.34
C SER A 83 12.55 -6.08 1.80
N LEU A 84 12.58 -7.39 2.00
CA LEU A 84 13.80 -8.13 2.30
C LEU A 84 14.68 -8.26 1.07
N GLU A 85 14.12 -8.45 -0.13
CA GLU A 85 14.88 -8.56 -1.38
C GLU A 85 15.45 -7.22 -1.86
N SER A 86 14.64 -6.15 -1.84
CA SER A 86 15.05 -4.80 -2.26
C SER A 86 16.23 -4.27 -1.46
N SER A 87 16.47 -4.83 -0.29
CA SER A 87 17.49 -4.36 0.63
C SER A 87 18.93 -4.78 0.31
N ALA A 88 19.13 -5.63 -0.69
CA ALA A 88 20.46 -6.14 -1.04
C ALA A 88 21.34 -5.14 -1.82
N ASN A 89 20.79 -4.00 -2.28
CA ASN A 89 21.46 -3.09 -3.23
C ASN A 89 21.46 -1.63 -2.74
N LEU A 90 22.21 -1.32 -1.67
CA LEU A 90 22.45 0.08 -1.28
C LEU A 90 23.65 0.63 -2.07
N GLU A 91 23.41 1.61 -2.94
CA GLU A 91 24.47 2.32 -3.65
C GLU A 91 25.03 3.47 -2.79
N CYS A 92 26.35 3.49 -2.62
CA CYS A 92 27.08 4.55 -1.93
C CYS A 92 27.23 5.80 -2.82
N ASP A 93 26.12 6.41 -3.22
CA ASP A 93 26.14 7.66 -3.99
C ASP A 93 25.64 8.84 -3.14
N SER A 94 26.34 9.96 -3.25
CA SER A 94 26.09 11.20 -2.50
C SER A 94 24.91 12.02 -3.03
N GLU A 95 24.42 11.71 -4.24
CA GLU A 95 23.31 12.45 -4.89
C GLU A 95 21.92 11.83 -4.65
N THR A 96 21.85 10.59 -4.15
CA THR A 96 20.59 9.87 -3.97
C THR A 96 20.01 10.17 -2.58
N SER A 97 18.70 10.46 -2.52
CA SER A 97 17.96 10.70 -1.27
C SER A 97 18.35 9.69 -0.18
N PRO A 98 18.60 10.13 1.07
CA PRO A 98 19.03 9.24 2.16
C PRO A 98 17.99 8.19 2.55
N PHE A 99 16.76 8.31 2.04
CA PHE A 99 15.68 7.36 2.28
C PHE A 99 15.32 6.63 0.99
N PRO A 100 15.44 5.29 0.95
CA PRO A 100 15.02 4.52 -0.20
C PRO A 100 13.51 4.66 -0.40
N LYS A 101 13.08 4.55 -1.66
CA LYS A 101 11.66 4.50 -1.99
C LYS A 101 11.03 3.21 -1.43
N PRO A 102 9.73 3.24 -1.10
CA PRO A 102 8.98 2.05 -0.70
C PRO A 102 8.97 1.01 -1.83
N THR A 103 8.76 -0.25 -1.45
CA THR A 103 8.61 -1.36 -2.40
C THR A 103 7.32 -1.22 -3.22
N ARG A 104 7.27 -1.84 -4.39
CA ARG A 104 6.12 -1.71 -5.31
C ARG A 104 4.83 -2.21 -4.68
N THR A 105 4.91 -3.28 -3.88
CA THR A 105 3.76 -3.82 -3.15
C THR A 105 3.25 -2.83 -2.09
N ILE A 106 4.15 -2.21 -1.32
CA ILE A 106 3.78 -1.19 -0.33
C ILE A 106 3.15 0.03 -1.00
N GLU A 107 3.74 0.51 -2.11
CA GLU A 107 3.15 1.59 -2.89
C GLU A 107 1.74 1.23 -3.37
N ALA A 108 1.55 0.02 -3.91
CA ALA A 108 0.25 -0.45 -4.39
C ALA A 108 -0.80 -0.52 -3.28
N ILE A 109 -0.42 -0.97 -2.08
CA ILE A 109 -1.29 -0.96 -0.90
C ILE A 109 -1.63 0.49 -0.51
N ALA A 110 -0.61 1.35 -0.41
CA ALA A 110 -0.75 2.74 0.01
C ALA A 110 -1.73 3.53 -0.88
N ARG A 111 -1.73 3.31 -2.21
CA ARG A 111 -2.68 4.03 -3.11
C ARG A 111 -4.14 3.75 -2.81
N ASN A 112 -4.43 2.59 -2.23
CA ASN A 112 -5.78 2.19 -1.89
C ASN A 112 -6.19 2.61 -0.47
N LEU A 113 -5.29 3.28 0.27
CA LEU A 113 -5.52 3.74 1.62
C LEU A 113 -5.67 5.27 1.64
N PRO A 114 -6.67 5.83 2.33
CA PRO A 114 -6.94 7.27 2.33
C PRO A 114 -5.76 8.18 2.69
N PRO A 115 -4.86 7.85 3.65
CA PRO A 115 -3.72 8.72 3.96
C PRO A 115 -2.74 8.90 2.79
N TRP A 116 -2.68 7.93 1.86
CA TRP A 116 -1.74 7.92 0.74
C TRP A 116 -2.43 7.80 -0.63
N GLY A 117 -3.74 8.05 -0.68
CA GLY A 117 -4.52 7.97 -1.93
C GLY A 117 -4.22 9.10 -2.93
N THR A 118 -3.60 10.19 -2.46
CA THR A 118 -3.23 11.34 -3.30
C THR A 118 -1.81 11.21 -3.86
N ILE A 119 -1.58 11.73 -5.07
CA ILE A 119 -0.26 11.72 -5.74
C ILE A 119 0.81 12.36 -4.85
N GLU A 120 0.52 13.52 -4.25
CA GLU A 120 1.46 14.24 -3.38
C GLU A 120 1.92 13.42 -2.16
N ALA A 121 0.99 12.67 -1.54
CA ALA A 121 1.30 11.80 -0.42
C ALA A 121 2.07 10.53 -0.84
N GLN A 122 1.88 10.05 -2.07
CA GLN A 122 2.68 8.93 -2.61
C GLN A 122 4.11 9.37 -2.92
N ASP A 123 4.30 10.58 -3.43
CA ASP A 123 5.62 11.11 -3.73
C ASP A 123 6.46 11.34 -2.46
N GLN A 124 5.80 11.56 -1.32
CA GLN A 124 6.43 11.69 0.00
C GLN A 124 6.63 10.36 0.73
N LEU A 125 6.09 9.26 0.21
CA LEU A 125 6.17 7.96 0.87
C LEU A 125 7.60 7.43 0.81
N THR A 126 8.15 7.10 1.98
CA THR A 126 9.49 6.52 2.11
C THR A 126 9.42 5.05 2.53
N PHE A 127 10.52 4.32 2.39
CA PHE A 127 10.61 2.95 2.89
C PHE A 127 10.32 2.84 4.39
N GLN A 128 10.62 3.87 5.18
CA GLN A 128 10.36 3.88 6.63
C GLN A 128 8.86 3.88 6.96
N ASP A 129 8.04 4.40 6.04
CA ASP A 129 6.59 4.44 6.21
C ASP A 129 5.90 3.10 5.91
N SER A 130 6.64 2.10 5.41
CA SER A 130 6.10 0.77 5.07
C SER A 130 5.37 0.12 6.26
N GLY A 131 5.91 0.27 7.48
CA GLY A 131 5.27 -0.24 8.68
C GLY A 131 3.93 0.46 8.99
N LEU A 132 3.85 1.77 8.75
CA LEU A 132 2.62 2.55 8.94
C LEU A 132 1.55 2.14 7.93
N VAL A 133 1.94 1.93 6.67
CA VAL A 133 1.04 1.47 5.61
C VAL A 133 0.44 0.11 5.97
N LEU A 134 1.26 -0.84 6.44
CA LEU A 134 0.78 -2.16 6.83
C LEU A 134 -0.12 -2.13 8.08
N LEU A 135 0.17 -1.25 9.04
CA LEU A 135 -0.69 -1.06 10.21
C LEU A 135 -2.05 -0.46 9.84
N GLU A 136 -2.08 0.48 8.89
CA GLU A 136 -3.33 1.02 8.37
C GLU A 136 -4.12 -0.02 7.57
N LEU A 137 -3.44 -0.86 6.78
CA LEU A 137 -4.07 -2.00 6.11
C LEU A 137 -4.71 -2.95 7.14
N LEU A 138 -4.00 -3.30 8.22
CA LEU A 138 -4.56 -4.12 9.31
C LEU A 138 -5.77 -3.45 9.96
N ARG A 139 -5.71 -2.14 10.23
CA ARG A 139 -6.82 -1.39 10.82
C ARG A 139 -8.08 -1.52 9.98
N VAL A 140 -7.98 -1.31 8.67
CA VAL A 140 -9.11 -1.41 7.75
C VAL A 140 -9.60 -2.85 7.66
N TYR A 141 -8.67 -3.82 7.60
CA TYR A 141 -8.98 -5.24 7.53
C TYR A 141 -9.74 -5.76 8.76
N GLU A 142 -9.24 -5.52 9.97
CA GLU A 142 -9.92 -5.90 11.21
C GLU A 142 -11.31 -5.26 11.31
N CYS A 143 -11.40 -4.00 10.91
CA CYS A 143 -12.67 -3.30 10.95
C CYS A 143 -13.70 -3.90 9.99
N ALA A 144 -13.25 -4.29 8.79
CA ALA A 144 -14.10 -4.99 7.84
C ALA A 144 -14.54 -6.36 8.37
N LEU A 145 -13.65 -7.10 9.04
CA LEU A 145 -13.99 -8.36 9.70
C LEU A 145 -15.01 -8.18 10.83
N TYR A 146 -14.86 -7.14 11.67
CA TYR A 146 -15.80 -6.84 12.74
C TYR A 146 -17.18 -6.45 12.20
N ASP A 147 -17.23 -5.62 11.16
CA ASP A 147 -18.47 -5.21 10.53
C ASP A 147 -19.19 -6.42 9.93
N TYR A 148 -18.48 -7.24 9.16
CA TYR A 148 -19.02 -8.47 8.59
C TYR A 148 -19.52 -9.42 9.69
N LYS A 149 -18.77 -9.59 10.78
CA LYS A 149 -19.19 -10.42 11.93
C LYS A 149 -20.49 -9.92 12.55
N ASN A 150 -20.65 -8.61 12.73
CA ASN A 150 -21.84 -8.01 13.33
C ASN A 150 -23.07 -8.12 12.42
N PHE A 151 -22.87 -8.04 11.10
CA PHE A 151 -23.94 -8.04 10.10
C PHE A 151 -24.04 -9.34 9.29
N ILE A 152 -23.39 -10.43 9.72
CA ILE A 152 -23.32 -11.70 8.97
C ILE A 152 -24.69 -12.27 8.58
N ARG A 153 -25.70 -12.09 9.44
CA ARG A 153 -27.07 -12.54 9.15
C ARG A 153 -27.72 -11.75 8.02
N GLN A 154 -27.40 -10.46 7.92
CA GLN A 154 -27.87 -9.60 6.84
C GLN A 154 -27.15 -9.95 5.55
N HIS A 155 -25.81 -10.09 5.58
CA HIS A 155 -25.02 -10.50 4.42
C HIS A 155 -25.49 -11.85 3.84
N ALA A 156 -25.63 -12.88 4.67
CA ALA A 156 -26.13 -14.19 4.22
C ALA A 156 -27.55 -14.11 3.61
N THR A 157 -28.39 -13.19 4.08
CA THR A 157 -29.73 -13.00 3.52
C THR A 157 -29.67 -12.27 2.18
N ASN A 158 -28.85 -11.23 2.07
CA ASN A 158 -28.67 -10.45 0.85
C ASN A 158 -28.06 -11.30 -0.26
N GLU A 159 -27.06 -12.13 0.06
CA GLU A 159 -26.46 -13.07 -0.89
C GLU A 159 -27.51 -14.02 -1.50
N LYS A 160 -28.37 -14.61 -0.67
CA LYS A 160 -29.46 -15.49 -1.14
C LYS A 160 -30.49 -14.74 -2.00
N ILE A 161 -30.77 -13.47 -1.68
CA ILE A 161 -31.66 -12.62 -2.49
C ILE A 161 -31.01 -12.32 -3.85
N GLU A 162 -29.70 -12.04 -3.87
CA GLU A 162 -28.96 -11.81 -5.11
C GLU A 162 -28.92 -13.05 -5.99
N GLU A 163 -28.72 -14.24 -5.42
CA GLU A 163 -28.81 -15.51 -6.16
C GLU A 163 -30.20 -15.72 -6.80
N VAL A 164 -31.28 -15.33 -6.11
CA VAL A 164 -32.63 -15.36 -6.67
C VAL A 164 -32.79 -14.35 -7.81
N ASN A 165 -32.30 -13.12 -7.62
CA ASN A 165 -32.37 -12.07 -8.63
C ASN A 165 -31.56 -12.42 -9.89
N GLN A 166 -30.45 -13.15 -9.73
CA GLN A 166 -29.63 -13.68 -10.82
C GLN A 166 -30.24 -14.92 -11.49
N GLY A 167 -31.34 -15.46 -10.95
CA GLY A 167 -32.01 -16.66 -11.46
C GLY A 167 -31.33 -17.98 -11.10
N ASN A 168 -30.31 -17.94 -10.23
CA ASN A 168 -29.58 -19.12 -9.76
C ASN A 168 -30.35 -19.88 -8.68
N LEU A 169 -31.22 -19.19 -7.93
CA LEU A 169 -32.12 -19.79 -6.95
C LEU A 169 -33.59 -19.52 -7.29
N SER A 170 -34.47 -20.46 -6.93
CA SER A 170 -35.91 -20.22 -7.00
C SER A 170 -36.41 -19.51 -5.73
N ILE A 171 -37.45 -18.68 -5.89
CA ILE A 171 -38.14 -17.98 -4.78
C ILE A 171 -38.68 -18.99 -3.75
N ASP A 172 -39.11 -20.18 -4.22
CA ASP A 172 -39.59 -21.26 -3.34
C ASP A 172 -38.50 -21.77 -2.40
N VAL A 173 -37.25 -21.90 -2.88
CA VAL A 173 -36.10 -22.29 -2.04
C VAL A 173 -35.78 -21.21 -1.01
N LEU A 174 -35.79 -19.94 -1.39
CA LEU A 174 -35.62 -18.82 -0.46
C LEU A 174 -36.71 -18.81 0.62
N SER A 175 -37.97 -19.08 0.24
CA SER A 175 -39.10 -19.11 1.18
C SER A 175 -39.04 -20.27 2.18
N LYS A 176 -38.35 -21.35 1.82
CA LYS A 176 -38.15 -22.55 2.66
C LYS A 176 -36.85 -22.51 3.45
N TRP A 177 -36.02 -21.49 3.26
CA TRP A 177 -34.77 -21.32 4.00
C TRP A 177 -35.08 -20.99 5.47
N THR A 178 -34.98 -22.03 6.30
CA THR A 178 -35.32 -21.94 7.72
C THR A 178 -34.20 -21.29 8.53
N TYR A 179 -34.56 -20.72 9.67
CA TYR A 179 -33.60 -20.17 10.64
C TYR A 179 -32.48 -21.17 11.00
N GLY A 180 -32.81 -22.45 11.18
CA GLY A 180 -31.84 -23.49 11.52
C GLY A 180 -30.87 -23.85 10.38
N GLN A 181 -31.26 -23.69 9.12
CA GLN A 181 -30.36 -23.87 7.97
C GLN A 181 -29.40 -22.69 7.83
N ARG A 182 -29.93 -21.47 7.95
CA ARG A 182 -29.12 -20.24 7.97
C ARG A 182 -28.04 -20.29 9.04
N GLU A 183 -28.39 -20.70 10.25
CA GLU A 183 -27.41 -20.77 11.33
C GLU A 183 -26.31 -21.79 11.01
N LYS A 184 -26.63 -22.95 10.42
CA LYS A 184 -25.62 -23.95 10.03
C LYS A 184 -24.64 -23.44 8.97
N GLU A 185 -25.10 -22.59 8.05
CA GLU A 185 -24.24 -21.96 7.02
C GLU A 185 -23.35 -20.86 7.62
N ILE A 186 -23.88 -20.11 8.59
CA ILE A 186 -23.16 -19.00 9.24
C ILE A 186 -22.08 -19.49 10.22
N GLN A 187 -22.33 -20.58 10.94
CA GLN A 187 -21.42 -21.11 11.97
C GLN A 187 -19.97 -21.36 11.49
N PRO A 188 -19.70 -22.03 10.35
CA PRO A 188 -18.33 -22.19 9.88
C PRO A 188 -17.65 -20.85 9.59
N ILE A 189 -18.37 -19.90 8.97
CA ILE A 189 -17.85 -18.56 8.65
C ILE A 189 -17.52 -17.79 9.95
N LEU A 190 -18.39 -17.85 10.96
CA LEU A 190 -18.12 -17.25 12.27
C LEU A 190 -16.85 -17.81 12.91
N SER A 191 -16.66 -19.14 12.87
CA SER A 191 -15.47 -19.76 13.43
C SER A 191 -14.19 -19.33 12.71
N MET A 192 -14.25 -19.18 11.38
CA MET A 192 -13.15 -18.65 10.57
C MET A 192 -12.82 -17.20 10.96
N LEU A 193 -13.83 -16.34 11.06
CA LEU A 193 -13.67 -14.93 11.43
C LEU A 193 -13.06 -14.75 12.83
N GLU A 194 -13.45 -15.60 13.77
CA GLU A 194 -12.92 -15.55 15.15
C GLU A 194 -11.46 -15.95 15.21
N ILE A 195 -11.08 -16.99 14.47
CA ILE A 195 -9.68 -17.38 14.33
C ILE A 195 -8.91 -16.23 13.69
N GLU A 196 -9.43 -15.67 12.60
CA GLU A 196 -8.76 -14.62 11.84
C GLU A 196 -8.53 -13.33 12.65
N LEU A 197 -9.55 -12.88 13.39
CA LEU A 197 -9.42 -11.73 14.29
C LEU A 197 -8.39 -11.98 15.40
N ALA A 198 -8.19 -13.24 15.81
CA ALA A 198 -7.17 -13.59 16.79
C ALA A 198 -5.76 -13.72 16.19
N THR A 199 -5.64 -14.01 14.88
CA THR A 199 -4.35 -14.30 14.21
C THR A 199 -3.79 -13.12 13.41
N ALA A 200 -4.62 -12.27 12.82
CA ALA A 200 -4.20 -11.22 11.88
C ALA A 200 -3.24 -10.19 12.50
N ARG A 201 -3.56 -9.69 13.70
CA ARG A 201 -2.72 -8.70 14.39
C ARG A 201 -1.41 -9.28 14.93
N PRO A 202 -1.42 -10.39 15.70
CA PRO A 202 -0.17 -10.97 16.19
C PRO A 202 0.77 -11.43 15.08
N SER A 203 0.24 -11.88 13.94
CA SER A 203 1.07 -12.24 12.78
C SER A 203 1.73 -11.02 12.16
N LEU A 204 0.99 -9.92 11.96
CA LEU A 204 1.57 -8.68 11.46
C LEU A 204 2.60 -8.07 12.41
N GLU A 205 2.34 -8.05 13.72
CA GLU A 205 3.29 -7.53 14.71
C GLU A 205 4.63 -8.27 14.65
N LYS A 206 4.60 -9.60 14.50
CA LYS A 206 5.82 -10.40 14.28
C LYS A 206 6.52 -10.02 12.98
N ALA A 207 5.79 -9.91 11.89
CA ALA A 207 6.34 -9.49 10.60
C ALA A 207 6.99 -8.10 10.67
N LEU A 208 6.32 -7.12 11.28
CA LEU A 208 6.84 -5.78 11.48
C LEU A 208 8.10 -5.77 12.33
N SER A 209 8.19 -6.63 13.35
CA SER A 209 9.40 -6.78 14.14
C SER A 209 10.59 -7.27 13.33
N ILE A 210 10.37 -8.19 12.38
CA ILE A 210 11.39 -8.70 11.45
C ILE A 210 11.80 -7.58 10.49
N LEU A 211 10.83 -6.88 9.91
CA LEU A 211 11.08 -5.78 8.96
C LEU A 211 11.81 -4.60 9.61
N ALA A 212 11.46 -4.25 10.85
CA ALA A 212 12.16 -3.24 11.63
C ALA A 212 13.61 -3.67 11.96
N GLY A 213 13.82 -4.95 12.27
CA GLY A 213 15.16 -5.50 12.45
C GLY A 213 16.00 -5.46 11.17
N ALA A 214 15.42 -5.92 10.06
CA ALA A 214 16.07 -5.96 8.76
C ALA A 214 16.42 -4.56 8.27
N SER A 215 15.46 -3.63 8.25
CA SER A 215 15.67 -2.24 7.81
C SER A 215 16.80 -1.53 8.57
N ARG A 216 16.89 -1.72 9.89
CA ARG A 216 17.96 -1.13 10.69
C ARG A 216 19.33 -1.74 10.38
N LEU A 217 19.40 -3.05 10.21
CA LEU A 217 20.64 -3.73 9.86
C LEU A 217 21.13 -3.36 8.46
N GLN A 218 20.20 -3.12 7.53
CA GLN A 218 20.51 -2.72 6.15
C GLN A 218 21.14 -1.33 6.07
N LEU A 219 20.62 -0.37 6.82
CA LEU A 219 21.23 0.96 6.89
C LEU A 219 22.67 0.89 7.41
N LEU A 220 22.88 0.09 8.46
CA LEU A 220 24.20 -0.15 9.03
C LEU A 220 25.14 -0.84 8.04
N ASP A 221 24.66 -1.85 7.31
CA ASP A 221 25.46 -2.56 6.31
C ASP A 221 25.88 -1.64 5.17
N GLY A 222 24.94 -0.83 4.65
CA GLY A 222 25.24 0.17 3.63
C GLY A 222 26.28 1.19 4.09
N GLU A 223 26.12 1.76 5.29
CA GLU A 223 27.12 2.69 5.86
C GLU A 223 28.50 2.04 6.01
N LEU A 224 28.56 0.77 6.44
CA LEU A 224 29.82 0.03 6.57
C LEU A 224 30.49 -0.22 5.22
N GLN A 225 29.73 -0.58 4.19
CA GLN A 225 30.25 -0.75 2.83
C GLN A 225 30.82 0.56 2.28
N CYS A 226 30.12 1.68 2.48
CA CYS A 226 30.60 2.99 2.05
C CYS A 226 31.86 3.43 2.81
N LEU A 227 31.90 3.20 4.13
CA LEU A 227 33.08 3.47 4.95
C LEU A 227 34.26 2.59 4.54
N GLN A 228 34.01 1.32 4.19
CA GLN A 228 35.04 0.43 3.68
C GLN A 228 35.61 0.96 2.36
N GLY A 229 34.76 1.39 1.42
CA GLY A 229 35.19 2.03 0.17
C GLY A 229 36.03 3.28 0.42
N ALA A 230 35.54 4.20 1.24
CA ALA A 230 36.27 5.41 1.60
C ALA A 230 37.62 5.10 2.28
N SER A 231 37.70 4.04 3.08
CA SER A 231 38.96 3.63 3.72
C SER A 231 40.00 3.12 2.70
N LEU A 232 39.56 2.46 1.62
CA LEU A 232 40.42 2.04 0.53
C LEU A 232 40.90 3.25 -0.28
N ASP A 233 40.02 4.21 -0.55
CA ASP A 233 40.38 5.44 -1.28
C ASP A 233 41.39 6.29 -0.51
N ILE A 234 41.25 6.43 0.81
CA ILE A 234 42.24 7.14 1.65
C ILE A 234 43.61 6.46 1.56
N ARG A 235 43.66 5.12 1.63
CA ARG A 235 44.93 4.36 1.50
C ARG A 235 45.55 4.55 0.13
N ASN A 236 44.75 4.48 -0.93
CA ASN A 236 45.20 4.71 -2.29
C ASN A 236 45.71 6.15 -2.48
N GLY A 237 45.01 7.14 -1.90
CA GLY A 237 45.43 8.55 -1.92
C GLY A 237 46.76 8.79 -1.19
N PHE A 238 46.97 8.18 -0.03
CA PHE A 238 48.26 8.25 0.66
C PHE A 238 49.37 7.52 -0.09
N SER A 239 49.08 6.39 -0.75
CA SER A 239 50.05 5.70 -1.60
C SER A 239 50.47 6.57 -2.79
N LEU A 240 49.50 7.17 -3.50
CA LEU A 240 49.75 8.09 -4.59
C LEU A 240 50.51 9.34 -4.13
N ALA A 241 50.15 9.91 -2.98
CA ALA A 241 50.87 11.04 -2.41
C ALA A 241 52.31 10.68 -2.04
N ALA A 242 52.55 9.48 -1.52
CA ALA A 242 53.89 8.99 -1.23
C ALA A 242 54.71 8.84 -2.52
N GLU A 243 54.15 8.23 -3.57
CA GLU A 243 54.80 8.11 -4.88
C GLU A 243 55.08 9.48 -5.52
N ALA A 244 54.11 10.40 -5.48
CA ALA A 244 54.30 11.77 -5.95
C ALA A 244 55.39 12.49 -5.15
N SER A 245 55.44 12.29 -3.83
CA SER A 245 56.47 12.89 -2.98
C SER A 245 57.88 12.35 -3.25
N ALA A 246 57.99 11.10 -3.72
CA ALA A 246 59.26 10.52 -4.16
C ALA A 246 59.76 11.11 -5.49
N CYS A 247 58.83 11.58 -6.34
CA CYS A 247 59.12 12.24 -7.61
C CYS A 247 59.31 13.76 -7.51
N LEU A 248 59.02 14.38 -6.36
CA LEU A 248 59.32 15.79 -6.15
C LEU A 248 60.84 15.99 -6.06
N PRO A 249 61.43 16.95 -6.80
CA PRO A 249 62.85 17.22 -6.70
C PRO A 249 63.17 17.59 -5.26
N ARG A 250 64.14 16.88 -4.67
CA ARG A 250 64.64 17.23 -3.33
C ARG A 250 65.15 18.67 -3.41
N ILE A 251 64.48 19.60 -2.73
CA ILE A 251 64.89 21.01 -2.61
C ILE A 251 66.34 21.17 -2.08
N TRP A 252 66.92 20.12 -1.49
CA TRP A 252 68.31 20.08 -1.05
C TRP A 252 69.33 19.79 -2.15
N ASP A 253 68.88 19.43 -3.37
CA ASP A 253 69.71 19.23 -4.55
C ASP A 253 69.46 20.29 -5.64
N SER A 254 69.26 21.54 -5.23
CA SER A 254 69.27 22.67 -6.16
C SER A 254 70.70 23.13 -6.51
N ARG A 255 71.73 22.43 -6.01
CA ARG A 255 73.14 22.78 -6.25
C ARG A 255 73.71 22.17 -7.53
N ASP A 256 73.17 21.05 -8.02
CA ASP A 256 73.71 20.39 -9.23
C ASP A 256 73.01 20.80 -10.54
N VAL A 257 71.86 21.49 -10.49
CA VAL A 257 71.14 21.94 -11.71
C VAL A 257 71.82 23.17 -12.36
N LEU A 258 72.74 23.84 -11.67
CA LEU A 258 73.49 24.99 -12.21
C LEU A 258 74.84 24.62 -12.86
N ARG A 259 75.18 23.33 -12.96
CA ARG A 259 76.49 22.91 -13.46
C ARG A 259 76.62 22.79 -14.98
N ASP A 260 75.56 23.07 -15.73
CA ASP A 260 75.53 22.84 -17.19
C ASP A 260 75.21 24.08 -18.04
N ILE A 261 75.46 25.30 -17.52
CA ILE A 261 75.24 26.56 -18.28
C ILE A 261 76.54 27.32 -18.58
N ASP A 262 77.72 26.71 -18.44
CA ASP A 262 78.95 27.40 -18.84
C ASP A 262 80.03 26.49 -19.46
N GLN A 263 79.72 25.94 -20.63
CA GLN A 263 80.73 25.53 -21.61
C GLN A 263 80.26 25.83 -23.03
N THR A 264 80.12 27.12 -23.36
CA THR A 264 80.23 27.56 -24.74
C THR A 264 81.51 28.36 -24.94
N PHE A 265 82.22 28.02 -26.02
CA PHE A 265 83.36 28.69 -26.64
C PHE A 265 84.77 28.25 -26.23
N TYR A 266 85.27 27.21 -26.91
CA TYR A 266 86.54 27.33 -27.62
C TYR A 266 86.56 26.41 -28.85
N VAL A 267 86.37 27.00 -30.04
CA VAL A 267 86.65 26.36 -31.33
C VAL A 267 88.08 26.72 -31.70
N PRO A 268 89.03 25.77 -31.84
CA PRO A 268 90.32 26.09 -32.42
C PRO A 268 90.17 26.17 -33.94
N ASN A 269 90.34 27.38 -34.47
CA ASN A 269 90.56 27.63 -35.90
C ASN A 269 91.73 26.77 -36.39
N ALA A 270 91.47 25.92 -37.37
CA ALA A 270 92.47 25.37 -38.25
C ALA A 270 92.80 26.41 -39.35
N THR A 271 94.08 26.67 -39.58
CA THR A 271 94.72 27.14 -40.85
C THR A 271 96.19 27.48 -40.58
N PRO A 272 97.09 27.53 -41.57
CA PRO A 272 96.88 27.55 -43.03
C PRO A 272 97.22 26.24 -43.76
#